data_AF-A0A178F1V5-F1
#
_entry.id   AF-A0A178F1V5-F1
#
_cell.length_a   1.000
_cell.length_b   1.000
_cell.length_c   1.000
_cell.angle_alpha   90.00
_cell.angle_beta   90.00
_cell.angle_gamma   90.00
#
_symmetry.space_group_name_H-M   'P 1'
#
loop_
_entity.id
_entity.type
_entity.pdbx_description
1 polymer ?
#
loop_
_entity_poly.entity_id
_entity_poly.type
_entity_poly.pdbx_seq_one_letter_code
_entity_poly.pdbx_strand_id
1 'polypeptide(L)'
;MKEVTRKVRYELFQFYLQECCPPTEDELAKLSGLGSCEIPSILRKPEEEHRIVLYKHESCAPTPMAMAHLFPHLPIPFIVSEGERSWCAPGLAAMLAPDKAIISVGSGSMAQEVQVVVQGDELKVIYLHRELSTSDCCAHFSVPPSTWWRDVRFVCGTIQLFKSKQGAQKWPQKRGFHTGEILSLETAWSLSKAWYHNKHQYDYDRKSAADVTELYRSLGMTVTSGSLDMAQSARKELPSNRSSQRSGQSMEDQLLALKVTCGQHILHDDEWSCDQGRECHGLNMTED
;
A
#
# COMPACT_ATOMS: atom_id res chain seq x y z
N MET A 1 -9.60 19.87 -8.81
CA MET A 1 -9.19 19.13 -10.03
C MET A 1 -9.96 19.70 -11.23
N LYS A 2 -9.35 19.80 -12.42
CA LYS A 2 -10.07 20.21 -13.64
C LYS A 2 -11.08 19.14 -14.06
N GLU A 3 -12.18 19.54 -14.70
CA GLU A 3 -13.28 18.63 -15.03
C GLU A 3 -12.85 17.48 -15.96
N VAL A 4 -12.04 17.78 -16.98
CA VAL A 4 -11.47 16.73 -17.87
C VAL A 4 -10.61 15.72 -17.10
N THR A 5 -9.81 16.17 -16.13
CA THR A 5 -8.99 15.30 -15.30
C THR A 5 -9.85 14.43 -14.38
N ARG A 6 -10.93 15.01 -13.85
CA ARG A 6 -11.90 14.28 -13.02
C ARG A 6 -12.57 13.18 -13.82
N LYS A 7 -13.02 13.48 -15.04
CA LYS A 7 -13.61 12.51 -15.97
C LYS A 7 -12.65 11.36 -16.26
N VAL A 8 -11.42 11.65 -16.69
CA VAL A 8 -10.41 10.61 -17.00
C VAL A 8 -10.13 9.73 -15.77
N ARG A 9 -10.02 10.31 -14.57
CA ARG A 9 -9.82 9.53 -13.34
C ARG A 9 -11.06 8.70 -12.96
N TYR A 10 -12.26 9.20 -13.23
CA TYR A 10 -13.49 8.42 -13.02
C TYR A 10 -13.54 7.22 -13.97
N GLU A 11 -13.36 7.44 -15.27
CA GLU A 11 -13.37 6.36 -16.28
C GLU A 11 -12.30 5.31 -16.00
N LEU A 12 -11.11 5.72 -15.55
CA LEU A 12 -10.05 4.81 -15.11
C LEU A 12 -10.53 3.85 -14.01
N PHE A 13 -11.22 4.37 -12.99
CA PHE A 13 -11.73 3.54 -11.89
C PHE A 13 -12.88 2.64 -12.34
N GLN A 14 -13.78 3.14 -13.18
CA GLN A 14 -14.86 2.32 -13.74
C GLN A 14 -14.30 1.18 -14.59
N PHE A 15 -13.26 1.44 -15.39
CA PHE A 15 -12.59 0.41 -16.16
C PHE A 15 -12.00 -0.69 -15.27
N TYR A 16 -11.28 -0.31 -14.20
CA TYR A 16 -10.77 -1.31 -13.24
C TYR A 16 -11.89 -2.15 -12.62
N LEU A 17 -12.99 -1.53 -12.21
CA LEU A 17 -14.13 -2.24 -11.63
C LEU A 17 -14.81 -3.19 -12.63
N GLN A 18 -14.75 -2.88 -13.92
CA GLN A 18 -15.38 -3.69 -14.95
C GLN A 18 -14.44 -4.80 -15.46
N GLU A 19 -13.23 -4.43 -15.86
CA GLU A 19 -12.28 -5.28 -16.60
C GLU A 19 -11.24 -5.94 -15.70
N CYS A 20 -11.19 -5.59 -14.41
CA CYS A 20 -10.26 -6.13 -13.43
C CYS A 20 -8.76 -5.87 -13.72
N CYS A 21 -8.45 -5.01 -14.69
CA CYS A 21 -7.11 -4.70 -15.15
C CYS A 21 -6.97 -3.20 -15.51
N PRO A 22 -5.75 -2.66 -15.64
CA PRO A 22 -5.57 -1.28 -16.10
C PRO A 22 -5.94 -1.10 -17.58
N PRO A 23 -6.52 0.05 -17.96
CA PRO A 23 -6.70 0.39 -19.37
C PRO A 23 -5.39 0.84 -20.02
N THR A 24 -5.31 0.69 -21.34
CA THR A 24 -4.35 1.38 -22.22
C THR A 24 -4.71 2.87 -22.38
N GLU A 25 -3.82 3.66 -22.98
CA GLU A 25 -4.11 5.07 -23.29
C GLU A 25 -5.25 5.22 -24.29
N ASP A 26 -5.32 4.34 -25.30
CA ASP A 26 -6.35 4.37 -26.34
C ASP A 26 -7.74 4.02 -25.77
N GLU A 27 -7.81 3.03 -24.88
CA GLU A 27 -9.07 2.69 -24.20
C GLU A 27 -9.56 3.85 -23.35
N LEU A 28 -8.65 4.48 -22.59
CA LEU A 28 -9.02 5.60 -21.72
C LEU A 28 -9.41 6.85 -22.54
N ALA A 29 -8.75 7.08 -23.68
CA ALA A 29 -9.10 8.12 -24.64
C ALA A 29 -10.51 7.91 -25.19
N LYS A 30 -10.81 6.69 -25.64
CA LYS A 30 -12.13 6.30 -26.17
C LYS A 30 -13.23 6.49 -25.13
N LEU A 31 -13.04 6.01 -23.90
CA LEU A 31 -14.01 6.17 -22.80
C LEU A 31 -14.23 7.64 -22.43
N SER A 32 -13.15 8.42 -22.46
CA SER A 32 -13.20 9.83 -22.08
C SER A 32 -13.70 10.74 -23.21
N GLY A 33 -13.79 10.25 -24.46
CA GLY A 33 -14.10 11.06 -25.64
C GLY A 33 -12.99 12.05 -25.99
N LEU A 34 -11.73 11.65 -25.78
CA LEU A 34 -10.53 12.46 -25.99
C LEU A 34 -9.62 11.82 -27.05
N GLY A 35 -8.64 12.57 -27.54
CA GLY A 35 -7.56 12.01 -28.36
C GLY A 35 -6.52 11.29 -27.49
N SER A 36 -5.97 10.18 -27.99
CA SER A 36 -4.94 9.39 -27.27
C SER A 36 -3.72 10.22 -26.88
N CYS A 37 -3.31 11.19 -27.72
CA CYS A 37 -2.19 12.08 -27.42
C CYS A 37 -2.44 13.04 -26.24
N GLU A 38 -3.69 13.24 -25.83
CA GLU A 38 -4.05 14.10 -24.71
C GLU A 38 -3.93 13.37 -23.36
N ILE A 39 -4.16 12.06 -23.35
CA ILE A 39 -4.22 11.23 -22.14
C ILE A 39 -2.95 11.33 -21.29
N PRO A 40 -1.72 11.17 -21.82
CA PRO A 40 -0.50 11.30 -21.02
C PRO A 40 -0.42 12.63 -20.27
N SER A 41 -0.86 13.72 -20.90
CA SER A 41 -0.81 15.06 -20.29
C SER A 41 -1.82 15.24 -19.16
N ILE A 42 -2.98 14.60 -19.28
CA ILE A 42 -4.05 14.66 -18.29
C ILE A 42 -3.70 13.81 -17.06
N LEU A 43 -3.06 12.65 -17.28
CA LEU A 43 -2.66 11.71 -16.24
C LEU A 43 -1.54 12.24 -15.32
N ARG A 44 -0.72 13.19 -15.78
CA ARG A 44 0.27 13.86 -14.93
C ARG A 44 -0.36 14.47 -13.68
N LYS A 45 -1.56 15.06 -13.80
CA LYS A 45 -2.17 15.74 -12.65
C LYS A 45 -2.61 14.77 -11.54
N PRO A 46 -3.33 13.67 -11.83
CA PRO A 46 -3.60 12.63 -10.85
C PRO A 46 -2.33 11.98 -10.28
N GLU A 47 -1.24 11.88 -11.05
CA GLU A 47 0.04 11.37 -10.55
C GLU A 47 0.68 12.33 -9.53
N GLU A 48 0.77 13.63 -9.85
CA GLU A 48 1.24 14.68 -8.92
C GLU A 48 0.43 14.70 -7.62
N GLU A 49 -0.87 14.41 -7.69
CA GLU A 49 -1.78 14.35 -6.54
C GLU A 49 -1.74 13.00 -5.80
N HIS A 50 -0.84 12.10 -6.20
CA HIS A 50 -0.69 10.75 -5.68
C HIS A 50 -1.99 9.92 -5.73
N ARG A 51 -2.81 10.14 -6.76
CA ARG A 51 -4.02 9.35 -7.02
C ARG A 51 -3.71 8.12 -7.86
N ILE A 52 -2.72 8.24 -8.74
CA ILE A 52 -2.17 7.17 -9.59
C ILE A 52 -0.64 7.22 -9.54
N VAL A 53 0.00 6.20 -10.10
CA VAL A 53 1.44 6.10 -10.34
C VAL A 53 1.62 5.67 -11.79
N LEU A 54 2.38 6.43 -12.55
CA LEU A 54 2.74 6.08 -13.93
C LEU A 54 4.06 5.32 -13.96
N TYR A 55 4.28 4.54 -15.01
CA TYR A 55 5.64 4.07 -15.31
C TYR A 55 6.52 5.24 -15.76
N LYS A 56 7.67 5.42 -15.09
CA LYS A 56 8.61 6.54 -15.33
C LYS A 56 9.60 6.31 -16.47
N HIS A 57 9.71 5.07 -16.95
CA HIS A 57 10.64 4.64 -18.00
C HIS A 57 9.89 3.84 -19.06
N GLU A 58 10.52 3.60 -20.20
CA GLU A 58 10.03 2.66 -21.22
C GLU A 58 9.76 1.31 -20.55
N SER A 59 8.49 1.07 -20.25
CA SER A 59 8.01 -0.17 -19.67
C SER A 59 7.52 -1.06 -20.80
N CYS A 60 7.73 -2.36 -20.69
CA CYS A 60 7.07 -3.33 -21.56
C CYS A 60 5.57 -3.48 -21.25
N ALA A 61 5.03 -2.72 -20.30
CA ALA A 61 3.61 -2.71 -19.97
C ALA A 61 2.78 -2.13 -21.13
N PRO A 62 1.65 -2.75 -21.48
CA PRO A 62 0.72 -2.20 -22.48
C PRO A 62 -0.05 -0.96 -21.96
N THR A 63 0.10 -0.64 -20.68
CA THR A 63 -0.55 0.48 -20.00
C THR A 63 0.48 1.44 -19.43
N PRO A 64 0.18 2.75 -19.38
CA PRO A 64 0.99 3.71 -18.63
C PRO A 64 0.84 3.55 -17.10
N MET A 65 -0.18 2.82 -16.64
CA MET A 65 -0.52 2.70 -15.22
C MET A 65 0.36 1.68 -14.51
N ALA A 66 1.21 2.14 -13.59
CA ALA A 66 1.84 1.24 -12.62
C ALA A 66 0.87 0.93 -11.45
N MET A 67 0.06 1.91 -11.08
CA MET A 67 -0.98 1.77 -10.06
C MET A 67 -2.03 2.88 -10.18
N ALA A 68 -3.31 2.56 -10.16
CA ALA A 68 -4.37 3.53 -9.87
C ALA A 68 -4.88 3.25 -8.47
N HIS A 69 -4.41 3.99 -7.47
CA HIS A 69 -4.58 3.59 -6.07
C HIS A 69 -6.05 3.28 -5.78
N LEU A 70 -6.43 2.04 -5.49
CA LEU A 70 -5.70 0.95 -4.84
C LEU A 70 -5.42 -0.27 -5.75
N PHE A 71 -5.56 -0.10 -7.06
CA PHE A 71 -5.35 -1.12 -8.09
C PHE A 71 -3.91 -1.04 -8.63
N PRO A 72 -2.99 -1.94 -8.23
CA PRO A 72 -1.70 -2.10 -8.86
C PRO A 72 -1.86 -2.80 -10.23
N HIS A 73 -0.95 -2.51 -11.15
CA HIS A 73 -0.83 -3.31 -12.38
C HIS A 73 -0.14 -4.65 -12.13
N LEU A 74 0.88 -4.66 -11.27
CA LEU A 74 1.60 -5.89 -10.93
C LEU A 74 0.87 -6.70 -9.86
N PRO A 75 0.92 -8.04 -9.93
CA PRO A 75 0.32 -8.90 -8.91
C PRO A 75 0.85 -8.59 -7.52
N ILE A 76 -0.07 -8.56 -6.55
CA ILE A 76 0.23 -8.46 -5.12
C ILE A 76 -0.46 -9.61 -4.38
N PRO A 77 -0.05 -9.97 -3.15
CA PRO A 77 -0.60 -11.14 -2.46
C PRO A 77 -2.07 -11.03 -2.06
N PHE A 78 -2.73 -9.89 -2.30
CA PHE A 78 -4.14 -9.65 -1.97
C PHE A 78 -5.00 -9.66 -3.23
N ILE A 79 -5.88 -10.65 -3.32
CA ILE A 79 -6.90 -10.76 -4.35
C ILE A 79 -8.25 -10.52 -3.68
N VAL A 80 -9.01 -9.55 -4.17
CA VAL A 80 -10.40 -9.33 -3.78
C VAL A 80 -11.28 -9.91 -4.87
N SER A 81 -12.30 -10.68 -4.52
CA SER A 81 -13.22 -11.29 -5.47
C SER A 81 -14.68 -11.02 -5.11
N GLU A 82 -15.50 -10.84 -6.14
CA GLU A 82 -16.95 -10.71 -6.08
C GLU A 82 -17.55 -11.46 -7.29
N GLY A 83 -18.31 -12.52 -7.02
CA GLY A 83 -18.79 -13.42 -8.08
C GLY A 83 -17.61 -14.04 -8.85
N GLU A 84 -17.62 -13.87 -10.17
CA GLU A 84 -16.57 -14.36 -11.08
C GLU A 84 -15.41 -13.36 -11.28
N ARG A 85 -15.53 -12.15 -10.72
CA ARG A 85 -14.52 -11.09 -10.88
C ARG A 85 -13.51 -11.13 -9.73
N SER A 86 -12.26 -10.80 -10.06
CA SER A 86 -11.18 -10.74 -9.07
C SER A 86 -10.17 -9.63 -9.39
N TRP A 87 -9.72 -8.92 -8.36
CA TRP A 87 -8.82 -7.76 -8.47
C TRP A 87 -7.67 -7.86 -7.49
N CYS A 88 -6.49 -7.41 -7.88
CA CYS A 88 -5.35 -7.30 -6.98
C CYS A 88 -5.43 -6.04 -6.08
N ALA A 89 -6.47 -5.84 -5.27
CA ALA A 89 -6.74 -4.53 -4.66
C ALA A 89 -7.28 -4.63 -3.22
N PRO A 90 -6.42 -4.68 -2.17
CA PRO A 90 -6.85 -5.03 -0.80
C PRO A 90 -7.93 -4.11 -0.22
N GLY A 91 -7.91 -2.82 -0.54
CA GLY A 91 -8.95 -1.89 -0.10
C GLY A 91 -10.25 -1.94 -0.91
N LEU A 92 -10.36 -2.80 -1.93
CA LEU A 92 -11.49 -2.80 -2.88
C LEU A 92 -12.74 -3.34 -2.21
N ALA A 93 -12.58 -4.28 -1.28
CA ALA A 93 -13.68 -4.78 -0.46
C ALA A 93 -14.48 -3.65 0.20
N ALA A 94 -13.84 -2.52 0.54
CA ALA A 94 -14.52 -1.34 1.09
C ALA A 94 -15.40 -0.58 0.08
N MET A 95 -15.15 -0.69 -1.22
CA MET A 95 -16.05 -0.16 -2.26
C MET A 95 -17.19 -1.12 -2.59
N LEU A 96 -16.97 -2.42 -2.42
CA LEU A 96 -17.95 -3.46 -2.73
C LEU A 96 -18.92 -3.71 -1.56
N ALA A 97 -18.53 -3.43 -0.31
CA ALA A 97 -19.39 -3.55 0.85
C ALA A 97 -20.50 -2.47 0.82
N PRO A 98 -21.73 -2.82 0.46
CA PRO A 98 -22.56 -3.75 1.23
C PRO A 98 -22.63 -5.19 0.71
N ASP A 99 -22.19 -5.43 -0.53
CA ASP A 99 -22.19 -6.75 -1.14
C ASP A 99 -21.06 -7.63 -0.56
N LYS A 100 -21.21 -8.94 -0.75
CA LYS A 100 -20.25 -9.92 -0.22
C LYS A 100 -18.98 -9.90 -1.07
N ALA A 101 -17.86 -9.51 -0.46
CA ALA A 101 -16.53 -9.59 -1.06
C ALA A 101 -15.67 -10.63 -0.31
N ILE A 102 -14.76 -11.28 -1.03
CA ILE A 102 -13.79 -12.22 -0.46
C ILE A 102 -12.39 -11.69 -0.73
N ILE A 103 -11.59 -11.50 0.33
CA ILE A 103 -10.17 -11.14 0.22
C ILE A 103 -9.35 -12.41 0.43
N SER A 104 -8.77 -12.96 -0.64
CA SER A 104 -7.79 -14.04 -0.59
C SER A 104 -6.38 -13.46 -0.46
N VAL A 105 -5.63 -13.92 0.55
CA VAL A 105 -4.29 -13.44 0.85
C VAL A 105 -3.27 -14.57 0.88
N GLY A 106 -2.35 -14.55 -0.08
CA GLY A 106 -1.13 -15.34 -0.06
C GLY A 106 -0.08 -14.70 0.85
N SER A 107 -0.25 -14.81 2.17
CA SER A 107 0.70 -14.18 3.10
C SER A 107 1.94 -15.04 3.28
N GLY A 108 3.14 -14.49 3.03
CA GLY A 108 4.41 -15.16 3.37
C GLY A 108 4.65 -15.35 4.88
N SER A 109 3.71 -14.91 5.71
CA SER A 109 3.67 -15.17 7.14
C SER A 109 2.79 -16.37 7.54
N MET A 110 1.95 -16.85 6.62
CA MET A 110 1.05 -17.97 6.80
C MET A 110 1.35 -19.04 5.76
N ALA A 111 1.30 -20.32 6.14
CA ALA A 111 1.76 -21.39 5.27
C ALA A 111 0.81 -21.66 4.09
N GLN A 112 -0.42 -21.16 4.17
CA GLN A 112 -1.48 -21.31 3.17
C GLN A 112 -2.26 -20.00 3.03
N GLU A 113 -3.06 -19.91 1.97
CA GLU A 113 -3.97 -18.80 1.74
C GLU A 113 -4.90 -18.59 2.94
N VAL A 114 -5.13 -17.31 3.26
CA VAL A 114 -6.17 -16.87 4.19
C VAL A 114 -7.27 -16.18 3.41
N GLN A 115 -8.52 -16.46 3.74
CA GLN A 115 -9.66 -15.76 3.18
C GLN A 115 -10.29 -14.87 4.24
N VAL A 116 -10.55 -13.61 3.90
CA VAL A 116 -11.35 -12.70 4.71
C VAL A 116 -12.65 -12.45 3.95
N VAL A 117 -13.75 -12.98 4.46
CA VAL A 117 -15.09 -12.72 3.94
C VAL A 117 -15.60 -11.43 4.57
N VAL A 118 -16.01 -10.49 3.73
CA VAL A 118 -16.52 -9.18 4.12
C VAL A 118 -17.97 -9.08 3.67
N GLN A 119 -18.87 -8.71 4.58
CA GLN A 119 -20.27 -8.42 4.27
C GLN A 119 -20.78 -7.29 5.18
N GLY A 120 -21.02 -6.11 4.61
CA GLY A 120 -21.31 -4.91 5.40
C GLY A 120 -20.18 -4.59 6.38
N ASP A 121 -20.47 -4.66 7.68
CA ASP A 121 -19.49 -4.45 8.76
C ASP A 121 -18.90 -5.74 9.34
N GLU A 122 -19.38 -6.90 8.91
CA GLU A 122 -18.92 -8.19 9.41
C GLU A 122 -17.68 -8.68 8.65
N LEU A 123 -16.72 -9.19 9.41
CA LEU A 123 -15.53 -9.86 8.92
C LEU A 123 -15.51 -11.30 9.40
N LYS A 124 -15.20 -12.25 8.52
CA LYS A 124 -14.91 -13.64 8.89
C LYS A 124 -13.59 -14.05 8.29
N VAL A 125 -12.70 -14.62 9.10
CA VAL A 125 -11.38 -15.08 8.65
C VAL A 125 -11.39 -16.59 8.55
N ILE A 126 -11.06 -17.13 7.38
CA ILE A 126 -10.97 -18.56 7.13
C ILE A 126 -9.51 -18.91 6.83
N TYR A 127 -8.96 -19.84 7.61
CA TYR A 127 -7.62 -20.38 7.41
C TYR A 127 -7.64 -21.89 7.61
N LEU A 128 -7.06 -22.65 6.68
CA LEU A 128 -7.08 -24.12 6.70
C LEU A 128 -8.49 -24.71 6.88
N HIS A 129 -9.50 -24.14 6.20
CA HIS A 129 -10.91 -24.53 6.30
C HIS A 129 -11.52 -24.35 7.70
N ARG A 130 -10.93 -23.50 8.55
CA ARG A 130 -11.43 -23.17 9.89
C ARG A 130 -11.62 -21.67 10.02
N GLU A 131 -12.69 -21.28 10.70
CA GLU A 131 -12.90 -19.89 11.08
C GLU A 131 -11.94 -19.53 12.22
N LEU A 132 -11.22 -18.43 12.06
CA LEU A 132 -10.38 -17.82 13.09
C LEU A 132 -11.11 -16.65 13.73
N SER A 133 -10.82 -16.37 14.99
CA SER A 133 -11.27 -15.12 15.61
C SER A 133 -10.62 -13.93 14.91
N THR A 134 -11.42 -12.96 14.48
CA THR A 134 -10.92 -11.71 13.88
C THR A 134 -10.04 -10.94 14.87
N SER A 135 -10.35 -11.02 16.18
CA SER A 135 -9.61 -10.39 17.26
C SER A 135 -8.17 -10.87 17.41
N ASP A 136 -7.91 -12.13 17.00
CA ASP A 136 -6.57 -12.72 17.05
C ASP A 136 -5.77 -12.31 15.81
N CYS A 137 -6.46 -12.01 14.71
CA CYS A 137 -5.86 -11.67 13.45
C CYS A 137 -5.46 -10.19 13.40
N CYS A 138 -4.41 -9.89 12.63
CA CYS A 138 -3.93 -8.53 12.48
C CYS A 138 -3.30 -8.29 11.11
N ALA A 139 -3.38 -7.04 10.65
CA ALA A 139 -2.69 -6.55 9.48
C ALA A 139 -1.38 -5.87 9.91
N HIS A 140 -0.29 -6.18 9.23
CA HIS A 140 1.02 -5.59 9.45
C HIS A 140 1.39 -4.70 8.26
N PHE A 141 1.83 -3.49 8.57
CA PHE A 141 2.30 -2.50 7.61
C PHE A 141 3.80 -2.30 7.83
N SER A 142 4.62 -2.89 6.97
CA SER A 142 6.09 -2.88 7.10
C SER A 142 6.74 -1.50 6.96
N VAL A 143 6.00 -0.49 6.50
CA VAL A 143 6.52 0.82 6.14
C VAL A 143 5.75 1.89 6.93
N PRO A 144 6.40 2.88 7.54
CA PRO A 144 5.68 3.96 8.22
C PRO A 144 4.86 4.79 7.21
N PRO A 145 3.64 5.26 7.58
CA PRO A 145 2.77 6.02 6.68
C PRO A 145 3.43 7.23 5.99
N SER A 146 4.34 7.91 6.68
CA SER A 146 5.05 9.08 6.17
C SER A 146 5.92 8.81 4.94
N THR A 147 6.32 7.55 4.71
CA THR A 147 7.16 7.18 3.55
C THR A 147 6.40 6.43 2.46
N TRP A 148 5.09 6.19 2.64
CA TRP A 148 4.31 5.36 1.70
C TRP A 148 4.37 5.88 0.26
N TRP A 149 4.39 7.20 0.07
CA TRP A 149 4.42 7.80 -1.27
C TRP A 149 5.78 7.71 -1.96
N ARG A 150 6.85 7.32 -1.26
CA ARG A 150 8.16 7.08 -1.89
C ARG A 150 8.11 5.86 -2.81
N ASP A 151 7.46 4.80 -2.35
CA ASP A 151 7.19 3.60 -3.14
C ASP A 151 5.93 2.88 -2.63
N VAL A 152 4.77 3.33 -3.10
CA VAL A 152 3.48 2.79 -2.67
C VAL A 152 3.29 1.33 -3.12
N ARG A 153 3.97 0.91 -4.19
CA ARG A 153 3.91 -0.49 -4.67
C ARG A 153 4.66 -1.41 -3.71
N PHE A 154 5.83 -0.98 -3.24
CA PHE A 154 6.55 -1.68 -2.18
C PHE A 154 5.72 -1.76 -0.89
N VAL A 155 5.04 -0.67 -0.52
CA VAL A 155 4.16 -0.66 0.66
C VAL A 155 3.05 -1.70 0.49
N CYS A 156 2.27 -1.63 -0.60
CA CYS A 156 1.17 -2.58 -0.83
C CYS A 156 1.64 -4.04 -0.92
N GLY A 157 2.79 -4.29 -1.55
CA GLY A 157 3.39 -5.63 -1.64
C GLY A 157 3.91 -6.18 -0.31
N THR A 158 4.15 -5.33 0.68
CA THR A 158 4.69 -5.70 2.00
C THR A 158 3.67 -5.66 3.13
N ILE A 159 2.41 -5.33 2.83
CA ILE A 159 1.29 -5.55 3.77
C ILE A 159 1.14 -7.07 3.94
N GLN A 160 0.95 -7.51 5.17
CA GLN A 160 0.79 -8.93 5.50
C GLN A 160 -0.35 -9.13 6.49
N LEU A 161 -1.02 -10.28 6.41
CA LEU A 161 -2.04 -10.71 7.36
C LEU A 161 -1.48 -11.80 8.27
N PHE A 162 -1.73 -11.71 9.57
CA PHE A 162 -1.24 -12.65 10.57
C PHE A 162 -2.38 -13.18 11.42
N LYS A 163 -2.29 -14.45 11.82
CA LYS A 163 -3.17 -15.09 12.82
C LYS A 163 -2.93 -14.66 14.27
N SER A 164 -1.86 -13.91 14.54
CA SER A 164 -1.53 -13.41 15.87
C SER A 164 -0.59 -12.20 15.82
N LYS A 165 -0.78 -11.28 16.78
CA LYS A 165 0.11 -10.12 16.96
C LYS A 165 1.56 -10.52 17.21
N GLN A 166 1.78 -11.61 17.96
CA GLN A 166 3.13 -12.12 18.22
C GLN A 166 3.84 -12.56 16.92
N GLY A 167 3.09 -13.17 15.98
CA GLY A 167 3.61 -13.51 14.66
C GLY A 167 4.02 -12.27 13.88
N ALA A 168 3.17 -11.24 13.89
CA ALA A 168 3.42 -9.97 13.23
C ALA A 168 4.63 -9.22 13.82
N GLN A 169 4.90 -9.35 15.12
CA GLN A 169 6.07 -8.74 15.76
C GLN A 169 7.40 -9.41 15.39
N LYS A 170 7.40 -10.75 15.24
CA LYS A 170 8.61 -11.54 14.96
C LYS A 170 8.99 -11.56 13.47
N TRP A 171 8.01 -11.47 12.58
CA TRP A 171 8.22 -11.65 11.15
C TRP A 171 9.13 -10.60 10.50
N PRO A 172 9.01 -9.29 10.80
CA PRO A 172 9.87 -8.27 10.20
C PRO A 172 11.35 -8.52 10.50
N GLN A 173 11.67 -8.91 11.74
CA GLN A 173 13.02 -9.23 12.16
C GLN A 173 13.59 -10.43 11.39
N LYS A 174 12.78 -11.46 11.15
CA LYS A 174 13.18 -12.66 10.40
C LYS A 174 13.35 -12.42 8.89
N ARG A 175 12.65 -11.42 8.34
CA ARG A 175 12.55 -11.19 6.90
C ARG A 175 13.25 -9.92 6.42
N GLY A 176 13.85 -9.14 7.32
CA GLY A 176 14.56 -7.92 6.99
C GLY A 176 13.64 -6.73 6.70
N PHE A 177 12.45 -6.69 7.30
CA PHE A 177 11.54 -5.55 7.21
C PHE A 177 11.57 -4.71 8.51
N HIS A 178 11.19 -3.45 8.41
CA HIS A 178 10.97 -2.63 9.60
C HIS A 178 9.77 -3.17 10.39
N THR A 179 9.80 -2.99 11.72
CA THR A 179 8.70 -3.40 12.60
C THR A 179 7.38 -2.78 12.18
N GLY A 180 7.39 -1.54 11.67
CA GLY A 180 6.20 -0.90 11.13
C GLY A 180 5.04 -0.83 12.12
N GLU A 181 3.81 -0.89 11.61
CA GLU A 181 2.58 -0.85 12.42
C GLU A 181 1.79 -2.16 12.35
N ILE A 182 1.19 -2.54 13.48
CA ILE A 182 0.32 -3.72 13.58
C ILE A 182 -1.08 -3.25 13.96
N LEU A 183 -2.04 -3.40 13.05
CA LEU A 183 -3.44 -3.04 13.26
C LEU A 183 -4.29 -4.29 13.49
N SER A 184 -5.31 -4.17 14.35
CA SER A 184 -6.39 -5.17 14.37
C SER A 184 -7.08 -5.22 13.01
N LEU A 185 -7.72 -6.34 12.68
CA LEU A 185 -8.48 -6.43 11.44
C LEU A 185 -9.63 -5.43 11.40
N GLU A 186 -10.29 -5.18 12.54
CA GLU A 186 -11.39 -4.24 12.68
C GLU A 186 -10.93 -2.80 12.43
N THR A 187 -9.76 -2.42 12.96
CA THR A 187 -9.15 -1.11 12.70
C THR A 187 -8.74 -0.98 11.23
N ALA A 188 -8.11 -2.01 10.66
CA ALA A 188 -7.71 -2.02 9.25
C ALA A 188 -8.93 -1.92 8.32
N TRP A 189 -10.03 -2.60 8.66
CA TRP A 189 -11.28 -2.53 7.92
C TRP A 189 -11.94 -1.16 8.01
N SER A 190 -11.99 -0.58 9.21
CA SER A 190 -12.53 0.76 9.42
C SER A 190 -11.73 1.81 8.65
N LEU A 191 -10.40 1.69 8.64
CA LEU A 191 -9.52 2.53 7.83
C LEU A 191 -9.80 2.35 6.33
N SER A 192 -9.93 1.11 5.87
CA SER A 192 -10.24 0.78 4.47
C SER A 192 -11.55 1.43 4.01
N LYS A 193 -12.64 1.27 4.77
CA LYS A 193 -13.93 1.92 4.51
C LYS A 193 -13.78 3.42 4.41
N ALA A 194 -13.16 4.04 5.42
CA ALA A 194 -13.03 5.47 5.48
C ALA A 194 -12.22 6.03 4.28
N TRP A 195 -11.22 5.29 3.79
CA TRP A 195 -10.33 5.73 2.72
C TRP A 195 -10.85 5.43 1.30
N TYR A 196 -11.56 4.32 1.12
CA TYR A 196 -11.80 3.76 -0.21
C TYR A 196 -13.26 3.73 -0.63
N HIS A 197 -14.25 3.69 0.28
CA HIS A 197 -15.65 3.38 -0.08
C HIS A 197 -16.20 4.18 -1.27
N ASN A 198 -15.87 5.47 -1.36
CA ASN A 198 -16.35 6.37 -2.42
C ASN A 198 -15.30 6.69 -3.49
N LYS A 199 -14.14 6.01 -3.51
CA LYS A 199 -13.04 6.34 -4.43
C LYS A 199 -13.33 5.99 -5.89
N HIS A 200 -14.45 5.38 -6.22
CA HIS A 200 -14.90 5.19 -7.61
C HIS A 200 -15.87 6.31 -8.06
N GLN A 201 -16.38 7.13 -7.14
CA GLN A 201 -17.36 8.17 -7.45
C GLN A 201 -16.74 9.33 -8.22
N TYR A 202 -17.54 9.92 -9.12
CA TYR A 202 -17.12 11.01 -10.00
C TYR A 202 -16.64 12.24 -9.21
N ASP A 203 -17.42 12.63 -8.20
CA ASP A 203 -17.23 13.79 -7.34
C ASP A 203 -16.22 13.56 -6.21
N TYR A 204 -15.61 12.38 -6.10
CA TYR A 204 -14.62 12.10 -5.06
C TYR A 204 -13.46 13.10 -5.09
N ASP A 205 -13.26 13.70 -3.93
CA ASP A 205 -12.08 14.49 -3.60
C ASP A 205 -11.30 13.83 -2.45
N ARG A 206 -9.99 14.09 -2.44
CA ARG A 206 -9.10 13.56 -1.41
C ARG A 206 -9.45 14.23 -0.08
N LYS A 207 -9.45 13.44 1.01
CA LYS A 207 -9.61 13.94 2.37
C LYS A 207 -8.60 15.06 2.66
N SER A 208 -9.04 16.11 3.35
CA SER A 208 -8.16 17.17 3.83
C SER A 208 -7.27 16.65 4.98
N ALA A 209 -6.23 17.41 5.33
CA ALA A 209 -5.39 17.11 6.49
C ALA A 209 -6.21 16.97 7.79
N ALA A 210 -7.21 17.83 7.95
CA ALA A 210 -8.10 17.84 9.10
C ALA A 210 -8.98 16.58 9.14
N ASP A 211 -9.57 16.20 8.00
CA ASP A 211 -10.39 14.98 7.89
C ASP A 211 -9.57 13.72 8.21
N VAL A 212 -8.31 13.67 7.74
CA VAL A 212 -7.38 12.57 8.04
C VAL A 212 -7.06 12.50 9.52
N THR A 213 -6.77 13.65 10.15
CA THR A 213 -6.45 13.73 11.58
C THR A 213 -7.64 13.28 12.43
N GLU A 214 -8.83 13.76 12.09
CA GLU A 214 -10.06 13.41 12.80
C GLU A 214 -10.38 11.92 12.66
N LEU A 215 -10.16 11.34 11.48
CA LEU A 215 -10.33 9.91 11.25
C LEU A 215 -9.35 9.07 12.07
N TYR A 216 -8.08 9.45 12.17
CA TYR A 216 -7.14 8.73 13.04
C TYR A 216 -7.53 8.84 14.51
N ARG A 217 -7.96 10.03 14.95
CA ARG A 217 -8.47 10.24 16.31
C ARG A 217 -9.69 9.37 16.60
N SER A 218 -10.65 9.27 15.68
CA SER A 218 -11.85 8.44 15.86
C SER A 218 -11.55 6.94 15.91
N LEU A 219 -10.43 6.51 15.32
CA LEU A 219 -9.95 5.12 15.36
C LEU A 219 -9.00 4.84 16.54
N GLY A 220 -8.80 5.81 17.45
CA GLY A 220 -7.89 5.66 18.59
C GLY A 220 -6.41 5.61 18.22
N MET A 221 -6.05 6.08 17.01
CA MET A 221 -4.66 6.13 16.54
C MET A 221 -4.02 7.45 16.97
N THR A 222 -2.82 7.40 17.53
CA THR A 222 -2.06 8.60 17.93
C THR A 222 -1.41 9.24 16.71
N VAL A 223 -1.80 10.49 16.43
CA VAL A 223 -1.16 11.31 15.39
C VAL A 223 0.10 11.94 15.99
N THR A 224 1.28 11.38 15.70
CA THR A 224 2.53 12.11 15.92
C THR A 224 2.69 13.17 14.83
N SER A 225 3.30 14.30 15.17
CA SER A 225 3.43 15.49 14.31
C SER A 225 4.03 15.22 12.92
N GLY A 226 4.79 14.14 12.73
CA GLY A 226 5.32 13.71 11.43
C GLY A 226 4.29 13.08 10.47
N SER A 227 3.12 12.65 10.95
CA SER A 227 2.02 12.14 10.09
C SER A 227 1.23 13.28 9.42
N LEU A 228 1.28 14.50 9.97
CA LEU A 228 0.61 15.68 9.42
C LEU A 228 1.28 16.22 8.15
N ASP A 229 2.58 15.93 7.96
CA ASP A 229 3.30 16.24 6.72
C ASP A 229 2.77 15.46 5.51
N MET A 230 2.02 14.37 5.69
CA MET A 230 1.40 13.64 4.57
C MET A 230 0.38 14.46 3.78
N ALA A 231 -0.26 15.45 4.41
CA ALA A 231 -1.17 16.36 3.75
C ALA A 231 -0.48 17.65 3.25
N GLN A 232 0.74 17.95 3.74
CA GLN A 232 1.47 19.19 3.46
C GLN A 232 2.61 19.01 2.46
N SER A 233 3.38 17.91 2.51
CA SER A 233 4.54 17.67 1.64
C SER A 233 4.21 17.47 0.17
N ALA A 234 2.96 17.12 -0.19
CA ALA A 234 2.52 17.09 -1.58
C ALA A 234 2.48 18.47 -2.26
N ARG A 235 2.65 19.58 -1.51
CA ARG A 235 2.71 20.94 -2.06
C ARG A 235 4.11 21.56 -2.14
N LYS A 236 5.14 20.98 -1.50
CA LYS A 236 6.36 21.75 -1.19
C LYS A 236 7.70 21.26 -1.75
N GLU A 237 7.75 20.28 -2.64
CA GLU A 237 8.98 19.96 -3.36
C GLU A 237 8.88 20.22 -4.86
N LEU A 238 9.00 21.50 -5.21
CA LEU A 238 9.47 21.96 -6.52
C LEU A 238 10.86 22.56 -6.30
N PRO A 239 11.96 21.93 -6.73
CA PRO A 239 13.19 22.66 -6.94
C PRO A 239 13.00 23.51 -8.19
N SER A 240 12.85 24.83 -8.01
CA SER A 240 13.02 25.78 -9.10
C SER A 240 14.46 25.67 -9.60
N ASN A 241 14.61 25.25 -10.84
CA ASN A 241 15.89 25.10 -11.51
C ASN A 241 16.62 26.46 -11.57
N ARG A 242 17.71 26.62 -10.81
CA ARG A 242 18.75 27.63 -11.08
C ARG A 242 20.13 27.03 -10.83
N SER A 243 20.92 27.05 -11.89
CA SER A 243 22.34 26.73 -11.96
C SER A 243 23.20 27.64 -11.07
N SER A 244 24.14 27.08 -10.30
CA SER A 244 25.59 27.38 -10.36
C SER A 244 26.38 26.79 -9.18
N GLN A 245 27.46 26.07 -9.51
CA GLN A 245 28.77 25.97 -8.86
C GLN A 245 28.96 25.99 -7.31
N ARG A 246 29.59 24.89 -6.83
CA ARG A 246 30.63 24.76 -5.79
C ARG A 246 30.56 25.60 -4.50
N SER A 247 30.42 24.92 -3.36
CA SER A 247 31.48 24.81 -2.32
C SER A 247 31.01 23.86 -1.21
N GLY A 248 31.92 23.03 -0.69
CA GLY A 248 31.59 22.01 0.30
C GLY A 248 31.22 22.56 1.67
N GLN A 249 30.40 21.80 2.39
CA GLN A 249 30.42 21.65 3.84
C GLN A 249 29.65 20.38 4.22
N SER A 250 30.18 19.71 5.26
CA SER A 250 29.89 18.36 5.72
C SER A 250 28.41 18.08 5.97
N MET A 251 27.93 16.93 5.50
CA MET A 251 26.58 16.41 5.73
C MET A 251 26.59 15.42 6.92
N GLU A 252 27.30 15.76 8.00
CA GLU A 252 27.34 14.99 9.26
C GLU A 252 26.49 15.63 10.40
N ASP A 253 25.84 16.78 10.19
CA ASP A 253 25.21 17.53 11.29
C ASP A 253 23.66 17.51 11.39
N GLN A 254 22.95 16.57 10.74
CA GLN A 254 21.46 16.52 10.83
C GLN A 254 20.84 15.13 11.05
N LEU A 255 21.56 14.19 11.67
CA LEU A 255 21.01 12.90 12.09
C LEU A 255 21.14 12.71 13.60
N LEU A 256 20.40 13.53 14.36
CA LEU A 256 20.21 13.28 15.79
C LEU A 256 18.82 13.72 16.25
N ALA A 257 17.80 12.88 16.06
CA ALA A 257 16.63 12.79 16.93
C ALA A 257 15.72 11.64 16.51
N LEU A 258 15.79 10.52 17.23
CA LEU A 258 14.64 9.74 17.71
C LEU A 258 15.13 8.45 18.37
N LYS A 259 15.41 8.53 19.68
CA LYS A 259 15.34 7.37 20.57
C LYS A 259 13.89 7.22 21.01
N VAL A 260 13.31 6.04 20.80
CA VAL A 260 12.13 5.59 21.55
C VAL A 260 12.62 4.51 22.51
N THR A 261 12.66 4.84 23.79
CA THR A 261 12.88 3.88 24.87
C THR A 261 11.59 3.11 25.12
N CYS A 262 11.61 1.80 24.93
CA CYS A 262 10.69 0.90 25.60
C CYS A 262 11.43 0.31 26.80
N GLY A 263 10.96 0.60 28.00
CA GLY A 263 11.54 0.05 29.22
C GLY A 263 11.21 -1.42 29.35
N GLN A 264 12.24 -2.26 29.52
CA GLN A 264 12.21 -3.39 30.45
C GLN A 264 13.63 -3.92 30.71
N HIS A 265 13.81 -4.34 31.95
CA HIS A 265 15.00 -4.80 32.66
C HIS A 265 16.20 -5.34 31.87
N ILE A 266 17.36 -4.79 32.24
CA ILE A 266 18.69 -5.36 32.08
C ILE A 266 18.71 -6.74 32.76
N LEU A 267 18.93 -7.79 31.98
CA LEU A 267 19.62 -8.99 32.44
C LEU A 267 20.90 -9.12 31.60
N HIS A 268 21.98 -9.36 32.31
CA HIS A 268 23.36 -9.40 31.86
C HIS A 268 23.64 -10.47 30.78
N ASP A 269 24.60 -10.12 29.94
CA ASP A 269 25.65 -10.91 29.29
C ASP A 269 25.47 -12.44 29.24
N ASP A 270 25.52 -13.00 28.03
CA ASP A 270 26.53 -14.01 27.73
C ASP A 270 26.79 -14.14 26.22
N GLU A 271 28.05 -14.39 25.93
CA GLU A 271 28.76 -14.41 24.67
C GLU A 271 28.16 -15.36 23.61
N TRP A 272 28.23 -14.98 22.33
CA TRP A 272 28.31 -16.00 21.28
C TRP A 272 29.35 -15.66 20.21
N SER A 273 30.47 -16.35 20.36
CA SER A 273 31.56 -16.52 19.41
C SER A 273 31.05 -17.14 18.11
N CYS A 274 31.52 -16.58 16.99
CA CYS A 274 31.45 -17.18 15.67
C CYS A 274 32.33 -18.43 15.67
N ASP A 275 31.75 -19.61 15.44
CA ASP A 275 32.52 -20.81 15.16
C ASP A 275 32.22 -21.33 13.76
N GLN A 276 33.30 -21.71 13.10
CA GLN A 276 33.43 -22.05 11.71
C GLN A 276 32.78 -23.41 11.39
N GLY A 277 32.50 -23.60 10.11
CA GLY A 277 32.48 -24.93 9.52
C GLY A 277 31.10 -25.54 9.32
N ARG A 278 30.59 -25.34 8.11
CA ARG A 278 30.26 -26.51 7.27
C ARG A 278 30.13 -26.11 5.80
N GLU A 279 31.10 -26.62 5.04
CA GLU A 279 31.03 -26.79 3.61
C GLU A 279 29.76 -27.58 3.23
N CYS A 280 29.07 -27.14 2.19
CA CYS A 280 28.27 -28.03 1.36
C CYS A 280 28.74 -27.83 -0.07
N HIS A 281 29.38 -28.88 -0.57
CA HIS A 281 29.82 -29.05 -1.95
C HIS A 281 28.70 -28.77 -2.95
N GLY A 282 29.08 -28.13 -4.06
CA GLY A 282 28.21 -27.85 -5.19
C GLY A 282 27.87 -29.06 -6.04
N LEU A 283 27.06 -28.80 -7.07
CA LEU A 283 27.15 -29.36 -8.43
C LEU A 283 26.14 -28.64 -9.35
N ASN A 284 26.69 -27.87 -10.29
CA ASN A 284 26.36 -27.71 -11.73
C ASN A 284 24.93 -28.04 -12.22
N MET A 285 24.21 -27.08 -12.83
CA MET A 285 24.18 -26.68 -14.26
C MET A 285 23.43 -27.67 -15.18
N THR A 286 22.34 -27.17 -15.81
CA THR A 286 21.92 -27.19 -17.24
C THR A 286 20.38 -27.09 -17.28
N GLU A 287 19.80 -26.03 -17.85
CA GLU A 287 19.39 -25.89 -19.26
C GLU A 287 18.51 -27.04 -19.76
N ASP A 288 17.20 -26.77 -19.85
CA ASP A 288 16.31 -27.02 -21.01
C ASP A 288 15.14 -26.01 -20.94
#